data_AF-A0A7R9QXU2-F1
#
_entry.id   AF-A0A7R9QXU2-F1
#
_cell.length_a   1.000
_cell.length_b   1.000
_cell.length_c   1.000
_cell.angle_alpha   90.00
_cell.angle_beta   90.00
_cell.angle_gamma   90.00
#
_symmetry.space_group_name_H-M   'P 1'
#
loop_
_entity.id
_entity.type
_entity.pdbx_description
1 polymer ?
#
loop_
_entity_poly.entity_id
_entity_poly.type
_entity_poly.pdbx_seq_one_letter_code
_entity_poly.pdbx_strand_id
1 'polypeptide(L)'
;MLLTIGTGSACISGRGSRVCVWRSLYWTHYMICTLLSLYSWISPTMAANRERSFIMIKPDGVQRGLVGDIIKRFEQKGFKLVAIKFLNADEELLKKHYADLSARPFFPSLIQYMQMGPVVPMVWEGLNVVKTGRVMLGETNPADSKPGSIRGDFCVQTGRNIIHGSDSVESANKEIALWFNSKELVDWSPNQEPWVYEN
;
A
#
# COMPACT_ATOMS: atom_id res chain seq x y z
N MET A 1 39.14 12.50 -6.74
CA MET A 1 40.19 11.46 -6.76
C MET A 1 39.77 10.44 -7.81
N LEU A 2 40.14 10.68 -9.08
CA LEU A 2 39.81 9.80 -10.22
C LEU A 2 40.94 8.78 -10.37
N LEU A 3 40.60 7.49 -10.31
CA LEU A 3 41.47 6.38 -10.70
C LEU A 3 41.26 6.11 -12.20
N THR A 4 42.20 6.56 -13.02
CA THR A 4 42.36 6.10 -14.40
C THR A 4 43.03 4.73 -14.39
N ILE A 5 42.34 3.69 -14.87
CA ILE A 5 42.92 2.37 -15.10
C ILE A 5 43.36 2.31 -16.57
N GLY A 6 44.66 2.17 -16.78
CA GLY A 6 45.31 2.17 -18.09
C GLY A 6 45.11 0.87 -18.87
N THR A 7 44.93 1.01 -20.18
CA THR A 7 44.97 -0.09 -21.15
C THR A 7 46.43 -0.36 -21.54
N GLY A 8 47.05 -1.37 -20.93
CA GLY A 8 48.37 -1.87 -21.36
C GLY A 8 48.21 -2.91 -22.48
N SER A 9 48.61 -2.57 -23.70
CA SER A 9 48.83 -3.54 -24.78
C SER A 9 50.28 -4.04 -24.74
N ALA A 10 50.47 -5.33 -24.45
CA ALA A 10 51.75 -6.01 -24.69
C ALA A 10 51.72 -6.66 -26.07
N CYS A 11 52.51 -6.14 -27.02
CA CYS A 11 52.75 -6.76 -28.31
C CYS A 11 54.00 -7.65 -28.22
N ILE A 12 53.85 -8.96 -28.44
CA ILE A 12 54.96 -9.88 -28.70
C ILE A 12 54.98 -10.16 -30.20
N SER A 13 56.10 -9.88 -30.85
CA SER A 13 56.33 -10.11 -32.27
C SER A 13 56.65 -11.59 -32.54
N GLY A 14 55.84 -12.23 -33.39
CA GLY A 14 56.08 -13.58 -33.90
C GLY A 14 55.47 -13.73 -35.28
N ARG A 15 56.27 -14.17 -36.26
CA ARG A 15 55.87 -14.36 -37.66
C ARG A 15 54.90 -15.54 -37.80
N GLY A 16 53.85 -15.37 -38.59
CA GLY A 16 53.07 -16.48 -39.15
C GLY A 16 51.56 -16.38 -38.91
N SER A 17 50.80 -16.22 -40.00
CA SER A 17 49.38 -16.58 -40.16
C SER A 17 48.37 -15.97 -39.17
N ARG A 18 47.78 -14.82 -39.54
CA ARG A 18 46.61 -14.27 -38.85
C ARG A 18 45.36 -15.10 -39.18
N VAL A 19 44.90 -15.91 -38.23
CA VAL A 19 43.49 -16.31 -38.15
C VAL A 19 42.85 -15.41 -37.10
N CYS A 20 42.04 -14.45 -37.55
CA CYS A 20 41.24 -13.60 -36.67
C CYS A 20 40.11 -14.42 -36.03
N VAL A 21 40.35 -14.96 -34.83
CA VAL A 21 39.26 -15.40 -33.95
C VAL A 21 38.76 -14.17 -33.18
N TRP A 22 37.99 -13.31 -33.86
CA TRP A 22 37.32 -12.15 -33.28
C TRP A 22 35.80 -12.28 -33.44
N ARG A 23 35.22 -13.36 -32.91
CA ARG A 23 33.76 -13.52 -32.82
C ARG A 23 33.40 -14.38 -31.61
N SER A 24 33.38 -13.79 -30.41
CA SER A 24 32.62 -14.43 -29.31
C SER A 24 32.25 -13.52 -28.13
N LEU A 25 32.93 -12.38 -27.91
CA LEU A 25 32.70 -11.56 -26.70
C LEU A 25 31.75 -10.36 -26.87
N TYR A 26 31.34 -10.04 -28.11
CA TYR A 26 30.44 -8.90 -28.38
C TYR A 26 28.95 -9.24 -28.31
N TRP A 27 28.58 -10.51 -28.35
CA TRP A 27 27.16 -10.93 -28.34
C TRP A 27 26.57 -11.06 -26.93
N THR A 28 27.39 -11.32 -25.91
CA THR A 28 26.91 -11.47 -24.52
C THR A 28 26.61 -10.13 -23.84
N HIS A 29 27.35 -9.06 -24.14
CA HIS A 29 27.10 -7.73 -23.56
C HIS A 29 25.82 -7.06 -24.13
N TYR A 30 25.52 -7.27 -25.41
CA TYR A 30 24.32 -6.70 -26.04
C TYR A 30 23.03 -7.36 -25.55
N MET A 31 23.07 -8.66 -25.22
CA MET A 31 21.92 -9.40 -24.67
C MET A 31 21.62 -9.05 -23.20
N ILE A 32 22.65 -8.73 -22.40
CA ILE A 32 22.48 -8.36 -20.98
C ILE A 32 21.93 -6.93 -20.86
N CYS A 33 22.39 -5.99 -21.70
CA CYS A 33 21.88 -4.60 -21.69
C CYS A 33 20.45 -4.46 -22.20
N THR A 34 19.99 -5.35 -23.11
CA THR A 34 18.60 -5.33 -23.62
C THR A 34 17.60 -5.95 -22.65
N LEU A 35 18.00 -6.93 -21.84
CA LEU A 35 17.17 -7.47 -20.75
C LEU A 35 17.06 -6.51 -19.56
N LEU A 36 18.12 -5.75 -19.25
CA LEU A 36 18.10 -4.73 -18.18
C LEU A 36 17.28 -3.49 -18.56
N SER A 37 17.24 -3.09 -19.85
CA SER A 37 16.41 -1.97 -20.29
C SER A 37 14.91 -2.30 -20.32
N LEU A 38 14.53 -3.54 -20.62
CA LEU A 38 13.15 -4.00 -20.53
C LEU A 38 12.64 -4.08 -19.07
N TYR A 39 13.49 -4.48 -18.12
CA TYR A 39 13.14 -4.49 -16.68
C TYR A 39 12.91 -3.08 -16.10
N SER A 40 13.57 -2.07 -16.65
CA SER A 40 13.47 -0.68 -16.17
C SER A 40 12.16 0.01 -16.57
N TRP A 41 11.47 -0.46 -17.62
CA TRP A 41 10.22 0.15 -18.10
C TRP A 41 8.96 -0.57 -17.58
N ILE A 42 9.06 -1.84 -17.20
CA ILE A 42 7.93 -2.63 -16.67
C ILE A 42 7.71 -2.39 -15.15
N SER A 43 8.67 -1.76 -14.44
CA SER A 43 8.72 -1.77 -12.97
C SER A 43 7.98 -0.65 -12.18
N PRO A 44 7.81 0.60 -12.64
CA PRO A 44 7.21 1.64 -11.78
C PRO A 44 5.68 1.61 -11.70
N THR A 45 5.01 1.41 -12.84
CA THR A 45 3.53 1.43 -12.95
C THR A 45 2.91 0.21 -12.27
N MET A 46 3.47 -0.98 -12.49
CA MET A 46 3.04 -2.20 -11.81
C MET A 46 3.24 -2.11 -10.29
N ALA A 47 4.33 -1.51 -9.82
CA ALA A 47 4.56 -1.30 -8.39
C ALA A 47 3.61 -0.24 -7.80
N ALA A 48 3.26 0.81 -8.56
CA ALA A 48 2.31 1.83 -8.12
C ALA A 48 0.89 1.27 -7.90
N ASN A 49 0.47 0.29 -8.71
CA ASN A 49 -0.83 -0.39 -8.55
C ASN A 49 -0.90 -1.32 -7.32
N ARG A 50 0.22 -1.52 -6.63
CA ARG A 50 0.35 -2.40 -5.45
C ARG A 50 0.47 -1.64 -4.13
N GLU A 51 0.23 -0.32 -4.13
CA GLU A 51 0.11 0.46 -2.88
C GLU A 51 -1.00 -0.13 -2.00
N ARG A 52 -0.79 -0.13 -0.68
CA ARG A 52 -1.74 -0.65 0.32
C ARG A 52 -2.11 0.41 1.35
N SER A 53 -3.36 0.40 1.77
CA SER A 53 -3.87 1.24 2.86
C SER A 53 -4.53 0.38 3.94
N PHE A 54 -4.36 0.79 5.19
CA PHE A 54 -5.10 0.25 6.31
C PHE A 54 -6.42 1.01 6.48
N ILE A 55 -7.54 0.28 6.47
CA ILE A 55 -8.88 0.81 6.70
C ILE A 55 -9.49 0.04 7.86
N MET A 56 -10.12 0.72 8.82
CA MET A 56 -10.74 0.05 9.96
C MET A 56 -12.13 0.60 10.22
N ILE A 57 -13.13 -0.28 10.23
CA ILE A 57 -14.47 0.05 10.69
C ILE A 57 -14.46 0.04 12.21
N LYS A 58 -14.85 1.17 12.80
CA LYS A 58 -14.86 1.42 14.24
C LYS A 58 -16.08 0.76 14.90
N PRO A 59 -16.13 0.69 16.25
CA PRO A 59 -17.20 -0.04 16.94
C PRO A 59 -18.61 0.46 16.58
N ASP A 60 -18.80 1.77 16.45
CA ASP A 60 -20.06 2.38 16.01
C ASP A 60 -20.47 1.99 14.58
N GLY A 61 -19.52 1.84 13.65
CA GLY A 61 -19.78 1.35 12.29
C GLY A 61 -20.27 -0.10 12.29
N VAL A 62 -19.69 -0.95 13.14
CA VAL A 62 -20.13 -2.33 13.33
C VAL A 62 -21.50 -2.40 13.98
N GLN A 63 -21.70 -1.70 15.11
CA GLN A 63 -22.96 -1.71 15.86
C GLN A 63 -24.15 -1.20 15.04
N ARG A 64 -23.88 -0.38 14.02
CA ARG A 64 -24.90 0.14 13.09
C ARG A 64 -25.10 -0.71 11.84
N GLY A 65 -24.42 -1.85 11.72
CA GLY A 65 -24.58 -2.77 10.60
C GLY A 65 -23.98 -2.29 9.27
N LEU A 66 -23.02 -1.35 9.29
CA LEU A 66 -22.48 -0.72 8.08
C LEU A 66 -21.28 -1.44 7.46
N VAL A 67 -20.93 -2.63 7.97
CA VAL A 67 -19.75 -3.39 7.52
C VAL A 67 -19.83 -3.71 6.03
N GLY A 68 -20.96 -4.27 5.59
CA GLY A 68 -21.17 -4.62 4.19
C GLY A 68 -21.17 -3.40 3.26
N ASP A 69 -21.85 -2.32 3.66
CA ASP A 69 -21.92 -1.09 2.85
C ASP A 69 -20.56 -0.43 2.64
N ILE A 70 -19.71 -0.44 3.68
CA ILE A 70 -18.35 0.09 3.59
C ILE A 70 -17.49 -0.77 2.67
N ILE A 71 -17.46 -2.09 2.88
CA ILE A 71 -16.68 -3.03 2.05
C ILE A 71 -17.10 -2.89 0.58
N LYS A 72 -18.42 -2.89 0.33
CA LYS A 72 -18.99 -2.75 -1.02
C LYS A 72 -18.48 -1.50 -1.73
N ARG A 73 -18.32 -0.36 -1.05
CA ARG A 73 -17.80 0.88 -1.69
C ARG A 73 -16.35 0.71 -2.18
N PHE A 74 -15.51 -0.01 -1.43
CA PHE A 74 -14.13 -0.30 -1.86
C PHE A 74 -14.09 -1.34 -2.98
N GLU A 75 -14.89 -2.40 -2.91
CA GLU A 75 -14.99 -3.42 -3.97
C GLU A 75 -15.48 -2.82 -5.29
N GLN A 76 -16.57 -2.04 -5.24
CA GLN A 76 -17.15 -1.40 -6.43
C GLN A 76 -16.23 -0.36 -7.06
N LYS A 77 -15.30 0.22 -6.28
CA LYS A 77 -14.28 1.13 -6.80
C LYS A 77 -13.22 0.40 -7.63
N GLY A 78 -13.05 -0.91 -7.42
CA GLY A 78 -12.03 -1.73 -8.07
C GLY A 78 -10.79 -2.00 -7.22
N PHE A 79 -10.79 -1.61 -5.93
CA PHE A 79 -9.70 -1.94 -5.02
C PHE A 79 -9.71 -3.42 -4.63
N LYS A 80 -8.52 -3.98 -4.41
CA LYS A 80 -8.34 -5.39 -4.05
C LYS A 80 -8.29 -5.55 -2.53
N LEU A 81 -9.15 -6.40 -1.97
CA LEU A 81 -9.05 -6.80 -0.57
C LEU A 81 -7.87 -7.76 -0.37
N VAL A 82 -6.96 -7.41 0.54
CA VAL A 82 -5.75 -8.22 0.84
C VAL A 82 -5.84 -8.90 2.20
N ALA A 83 -6.49 -8.25 3.16
CA ALA A 83 -6.72 -8.83 4.49
C ALA A 83 -7.97 -8.22 5.12
N ILE A 84 -8.65 -9.02 5.94
CA ILE A 84 -9.78 -8.61 6.76
C ILE A 84 -9.84 -9.48 8.01
N LYS A 85 -10.22 -8.90 9.14
CA LYS A 85 -10.56 -9.67 10.35
C LYS A 85 -11.59 -8.95 11.20
N PHE A 86 -12.16 -9.67 12.16
CA PHE A 86 -13.14 -9.15 13.11
C PHE A 86 -12.69 -9.49 14.53
N LEU A 87 -12.45 -8.49 15.37
CA LEU A 87 -11.98 -8.69 16.73
C LEU A 87 -12.36 -7.54 17.65
N ASN A 88 -12.29 -7.77 18.96
CA ASN A 88 -12.19 -6.70 19.95
C ASN A 88 -10.71 -6.35 20.11
N ALA A 89 -10.34 -5.10 19.81
CA ALA A 89 -8.97 -4.64 19.94
C ALA A 89 -8.61 -4.39 21.41
N ASP A 90 -7.50 -4.96 21.84
CA ASP A 90 -6.92 -4.80 23.16
C ASP A 90 -6.33 -3.39 23.36
N GLU A 91 -6.30 -2.94 24.63
CA GLU A 91 -5.94 -1.56 24.97
C GLU A 91 -4.53 -1.19 24.51
N GLU A 92 -3.59 -2.13 24.65
CA GLU A 92 -2.19 -1.92 24.26
C GLU A 92 -2.06 -1.70 22.76
N LEU A 93 -2.78 -2.49 21.95
CA LEU A 93 -2.83 -2.33 20.50
C LEU A 93 -3.39 -0.96 20.11
N LEU A 94 -4.50 -0.55 20.74
CA LEU A 94 -5.12 0.75 20.49
C LEU A 94 -4.22 1.93 20.89
N LYS A 95 -3.52 1.83 22.03
CA LYS A 95 -2.55 2.84 22.47
C LYS A 95 -1.37 2.95 21.51
N LYS A 96 -0.87 1.83 20.97
CA LYS A 96 0.17 1.83 19.93
C LYS A 96 -0.33 2.47 18.64
N HIS A 97 -1.56 2.15 18.23
CA HIS A 97 -2.16 2.70 17.02
C HIS A 97 -2.37 4.22 17.10
N TYR A 98 -2.82 4.72 18.25
CA TYR A 98 -3.06 6.16 18.47
C TYR A 98 -1.90 6.86 19.23
N ALA A 99 -0.67 6.33 19.18
CA ALA A 99 0.45 6.84 19.95
C ALA A 99 0.73 8.34 19.71
N ASP A 100 0.57 8.80 18.48
CA ASP A 100 0.74 10.21 18.09
C ASP A 100 -0.28 11.15 18.75
N LEU A 101 -1.39 10.61 19.23
CA LEU A 101 -2.46 11.33 19.93
C LEU A 101 -2.35 11.23 21.46
N SER A 102 -1.35 10.52 22.00
CA SER A 102 -1.23 10.25 23.44
C SER A 102 -1.20 11.50 24.33
N ALA A 103 -0.66 12.61 23.83
CA ALA A 103 -0.62 13.89 24.54
C ALA A 103 -1.92 14.71 24.43
N ARG A 104 -2.91 14.26 23.66
CA ARG A 104 -4.19 14.97 23.46
C ARG A 104 -5.15 14.68 24.61
N PRO A 105 -5.91 15.68 25.09
CA PRO A 105 -6.81 15.51 26.24
C PRO A 105 -7.93 14.48 26.00
N PHE A 106 -8.30 14.24 24.75
CA PHE A 106 -9.32 13.26 24.38
C PHE A 106 -8.80 11.83 24.24
N PHE A 107 -7.48 11.59 24.36
CA PHE A 107 -6.88 10.26 24.15
C PHE A 107 -7.48 9.17 25.07
N PRO A 108 -7.66 9.37 26.39
CA PRO A 108 -8.27 8.35 27.24
C PRO A 108 -9.68 7.97 26.77
N SER A 109 -10.49 8.97 26.39
CA SER A 109 -11.85 8.75 25.89
C SER A 109 -11.87 8.05 24.53
N LEU A 110 -10.87 8.29 23.67
CA LEU A 110 -10.72 7.63 22.38
C LEU A 110 -10.43 6.13 22.55
N ILE A 111 -9.51 5.79 23.45
CA ILE A 111 -9.19 4.39 23.76
C ILE A 111 -10.40 3.68 24.34
N GLN A 112 -11.06 4.26 25.35
CA GLN A 112 -12.29 3.70 25.93
C GLN A 112 -13.37 3.47 24.88
N TYR A 113 -13.60 4.45 24.01
CA TYR A 113 -14.55 4.36 22.91
C TYR A 113 -14.23 3.19 21.97
N MET A 114 -12.97 3.03 21.57
CA MET A 114 -12.54 1.95 20.69
C MET A 114 -12.63 0.56 21.35
N GLN A 115 -12.63 0.49 22.68
CA GLN A 115 -12.85 -0.73 23.46
C GLN A 115 -14.33 -1.08 23.69
N MET A 116 -15.28 -0.19 23.33
CA MET A 116 -16.72 -0.44 23.55
C MET A 116 -17.30 -1.55 22.67
N GLY A 117 -16.55 -2.06 21.69
CA GLY A 117 -17.03 -3.12 20.83
C GLY A 117 -16.01 -3.55 19.79
N PRO A 118 -16.39 -4.48 18.92
CA PRO A 118 -15.50 -5.05 17.94
C PRO A 118 -15.24 -4.06 16.78
N VAL A 119 -14.11 -4.24 16.13
CA VAL A 119 -13.68 -3.50 14.95
C VAL A 119 -13.49 -4.45 13.77
N VAL A 120 -13.51 -3.91 12.55
CA VAL A 120 -13.16 -4.63 11.32
C VAL A 120 -11.95 -3.97 10.68
N PRO A 121 -10.72 -4.37 11.05
CA PRO A 121 -9.51 -3.95 10.35
C PRO A 121 -9.42 -4.63 9.00
N MET A 122 -8.96 -3.90 7.99
CA MET A 122 -8.83 -4.33 6.61
C MET A 122 -7.57 -3.75 5.97
N VAL A 123 -7.08 -4.45 4.95
CA VAL A 123 -6.02 -3.95 4.06
C VAL A 123 -6.54 -3.97 2.63
N TRP A 124 -6.55 -2.80 2.00
CA TRP A 124 -6.95 -2.61 0.61
C TRP A 124 -5.74 -2.25 -0.24
N GLU A 125 -5.66 -2.82 -1.43
CA GLU A 125 -4.56 -2.62 -2.39
C GLU A 125 -5.07 -1.99 -3.69
N GLY A 126 -4.29 -1.06 -4.23
CA GLY A 126 -4.54 -0.45 -5.53
C GLY A 126 -3.82 0.88 -5.72
N LEU A 127 -3.87 1.41 -6.93
CA LEU A 127 -3.21 2.67 -7.28
C LEU A 127 -3.70 3.83 -6.41
N ASN A 128 -2.77 4.50 -5.70
CA ASN A 128 -3.06 5.62 -4.80
C ASN A 128 -4.19 5.32 -3.79
N VAL A 129 -4.32 4.07 -3.34
CA VAL A 129 -5.41 3.62 -2.46
C VAL A 129 -5.43 4.37 -1.12
N VAL A 130 -4.27 4.82 -0.61
CA VAL A 130 -4.22 5.63 0.62
C VAL A 130 -4.94 6.96 0.42
N LYS A 131 -4.51 7.73 -0.59
CA LYS A 131 -5.09 9.04 -0.90
C LYS A 131 -6.56 8.91 -1.32
N THR A 132 -6.86 7.98 -2.21
CA THR A 132 -8.22 7.80 -2.75
C THR A 132 -9.16 7.23 -1.68
N GLY A 133 -8.67 6.33 -0.83
CA GLY A 133 -9.41 5.82 0.33
C GLY A 133 -9.81 6.95 1.27
N ARG A 134 -8.90 7.88 1.59
CA ARG A 134 -9.24 9.08 2.38
C ARG A 134 -10.35 9.92 1.75
N VAL A 135 -10.31 10.13 0.44
CA VAL A 135 -11.37 10.85 -0.29
C VAL A 135 -12.70 10.11 -0.19
N MET A 136 -12.72 8.78 -0.35
CA MET A 136 -13.92 7.96 -0.21
C MET A 136 -14.50 7.98 1.21
N LEU A 137 -13.63 8.01 2.23
CA LEU A 137 -14.03 8.12 3.62
C LEU A 137 -14.71 9.46 3.91
N GLY A 138 -14.23 10.55 3.30
CA GLY A 138 -14.61 11.91 3.63
C GLY A 138 -13.76 12.51 4.75
N GLU A 139 -14.01 13.77 5.08
CA GLU A 139 -13.27 14.49 6.12
C GLU A 139 -13.42 13.85 7.51
N THR A 140 -12.47 14.08 8.41
CA THR A 140 -12.51 13.49 9.77
C THR A 140 -13.75 13.94 10.54
N ASN A 141 -14.16 15.20 10.36
CA ASN A 141 -15.42 15.74 10.85
C ASN A 141 -16.53 15.45 9.82
N PRO A 142 -17.56 14.66 10.18
CA PRO A 142 -18.68 14.36 9.28
C PRO A 142 -19.41 15.60 8.78
N ALA A 143 -19.47 16.68 9.55
CA ALA A 143 -20.12 17.93 9.12
C ALA A 143 -19.45 18.56 7.89
N ASP A 144 -18.15 18.31 7.70
CA ASP A 144 -17.37 18.79 6.55
C ASP A 144 -17.32 17.77 5.41
N SER A 145 -17.76 16.53 5.67
CA SER A 145 -17.77 15.44 4.69
C SER A 145 -18.86 15.64 3.65
N LYS A 146 -18.50 15.50 2.38
CA LYS A 146 -19.46 15.68 1.27
C LYS A 146 -20.40 14.47 1.13
N PRO A 147 -21.66 14.69 0.72
CA PRO A 147 -22.54 13.59 0.31
C PRO A 147 -21.87 12.69 -0.74
N GLY A 148 -22.06 11.39 -0.62
CA GLY A 148 -21.37 10.35 -1.40
C GLY A 148 -20.10 9.80 -0.74
N SER A 149 -19.53 10.50 0.24
CA SER A 149 -18.46 9.95 1.08
C SER A 149 -19.04 9.12 2.24
N ILE A 150 -18.27 8.16 2.76
CA ILE A 150 -18.75 7.25 3.82
C ILE A 150 -19.22 8.03 5.05
N ARG A 151 -18.43 9.00 5.51
CA ARG A 151 -18.81 9.82 6.67
C ARG A 151 -19.91 10.80 6.35
N GLY A 152 -19.94 11.36 5.14
CA GLY A 152 -21.01 12.27 4.72
C GLY A 152 -22.38 11.59 4.68
N ASP A 153 -22.43 10.33 4.25
CA ASP A 153 -23.69 9.60 4.11
C ASP A 153 -24.15 8.96 5.43
N PHE A 154 -23.21 8.61 6.32
CA PHE A 154 -23.52 7.77 7.47
C PHE A 154 -23.20 8.37 8.83
N CYS A 155 -22.53 9.53 8.94
CA CYS A 155 -22.10 10.06 10.24
C CYS A 155 -22.62 11.47 10.49
N VAL A 156 -22.70 11.83 11.77
CA VAL A 156 -23.17 13.16 12.20
C VAL A 156 -22.11 13.88 13.04
N GLN A 157 -21.43 13.18 13.96
CA GLN A 157 -20.48 13.77 14.90
C GLN A 157 -19.08 13.16 14.80
N THR A 158 -18.03 13.96 15.01
CA THR A 158 -16.62 13.55 14.89
C THR A 158 -16.24 12.37 15.80
N GLY A 159 -16.77 12.32 17.02
CA GLY A 159 -16.52 11.21 17.95
C GLY A 159 -17.19 9.89 17.57
N ARG A 160 -18.05 9.88 16.55
CA ARG A 160 -18.80 8.73 16.02
C ARG A 160 -18.75 8.72 14.49
N ASN A 161 -17.52 8.74 13.96
CA ASN A 161 -17.25 8.86 12.53
C ASN A 161 -16.99 7.52 11.82
N ILE A 162 -17.41 6.40 12.43
CA ILE A 162 -17.50 4.99 11.95
C ILE A 162 -16.29 4.32 11.31
N ILE A 163 -15.30 5.05 10.82
CA ILE A 163 -14.24 4.48 10.00
C ILE A 163 -12.92 5.26 10.15
N HIS A 164 -11.82 4.53 10.12
CA HIS A 164 -10.44 5.02 10.06
C HIS A 164 -9.82 4.63 8.72
N GLY A 165 -8.89 5.45 8.24
CA GLY A 165 -8.04 5.12 7.09
C GLY A 165 -6.72 5.87 7.17
N SER A 166 -5.63 5.20 6.83
CA SER A 166 -4.28 5.76 6.85
C SER A 166 -4.19 7.09 6.10
N ASP A 167 -3.44 8.04 6.62
CA ASP A 167 -3.30 9.39 6.06
C ASP A 167 -2.13 9.56 5.08
N SER A 168 -1.19 8.63 5.11
CA SER A 168 0.03 8.60 4.30
C SER A 168 0.47 7.16 4.06
N VAL A 169 1.32 6.95 3.05
CA VAL A 169 1.86 5.61 2.74
C VAL A 169 2.72 5.10 3.90
N GLU A 170 3.44 6.00 4.58
CA GLU A 170 4.25 5.71 5.75
C GLU A 170 3.40 5.25 6.92
N SER A 171 2.31 5.96 7.22
CA SER A 171 1.34 5.54 8.24
C SER A 171 0.67 4.23 7.86
N ALA A 172 0.30 4.04 6.59
CA ALA A 172 -0.32 2.79 6.13
C ALA A 172 0.57 1.58 6.38
N ASN A 173 1.86 1.65 6.03
CA ASN A 173 2.80 0.57 6.26
C ASN A 173 2.95 0.25 7.76
N LYS A 174 3.03 1.27 8.62
CA LYS A 174 3.09 1.09 10.08
C LYS A 174 1.82 0.45 10.63
N GLU A 175 0.66 0.94 10.20
CA GLU A 175 -0.64 0.43 10.65
C GLU A 175 -0.85 -1.01 10.18
N ILE A 176 -0.57 -1.34 8.91
CA ILE A 176 -0.67 -2.71 8.40
C ILE A 176 0.22 -3.65 9.23
N ALA A 177 1.48 -3.27 9.47
CA ALA A 177 2.41 -4.08 10.26
C ALA A 177 2.00 -4.21 11.74
N LEU A 178 1.32 -3.21 12.30
CA LEU A 178 0.82 -3.25 13.68
C LEU A 178 -0.40 -4.17 13.80
N TRP A 179 -1.30 -4.13 12.82
CA TRP A 179 -2.59 -4.83 12.89
C TRP A 179 -2.56 -6.23 12.28
N PHE A 180 -1.66 -6.54 11.35
CA PHE A 180 -1.64 -7.81 10.62
C PHE A 180 -0.25 -8.43 10.58
N ASN A 181 -0.21 -9.75 10.78
CA ASN A 181 0.96 -10.55 10.46
C ASN A 181 1.07 -10.74 8.94
N SER A 182 2.29 -10.96 8.44
CA SER A 182 2.53 -11.18 7.00
C SER A 182 1.73 -12.34 6.42
N LYS A 183 1.44 -13.39 7.23
CA LYS A 183 0.62 -14.54 6.82
C LYS A 183 -0.86 -14.24 6.67
N GLU A 184 -1.35 -13.15 7.28
CA GLU A 184 -2.74 -12.70 7.14
C GLU A 184 -2.96 -11.89 5.85
N LEU A 185 -1.88 -11.47 5.18
CA LEU A 185 -1.95 -10.74 3.91
C LEU A 185 -1.97 -11.71 2.74
N VAL A 186 -3.10 -11.81 2.05
CA VAL A 186 -3.29 -12.74 0.94
C VAL A 186 -2.90 -12.08 -0.37
N ASP A 187 -1.95 -12.68 -1.10
CA ASP A 187 -1.63 -12.28 -2.46
C ASP A 187 -2.45 -13.08 -3.47
N TRP A 188 -3.17 -12.37 -4.32
CA TRP A 188 -4.02 -12.91 -5.38
C TRP A 188 -4.23 -11.87 -6.48
N SER A 189 -4.68 -12.33 -7.65
CA SER A 189 -4.95 -11.49 -8.83
C SER A 189 -6.44 -11.47 -9.14
N PRO A 190 -7.11 -10.30 -9.03
CA PRO A 190 -8.49 -10.16 -9.43
C PRO A 190 -8.64 -10.34 -10.94
N ASN A 191 -9.61 -11.15 -11.37
CA ASN A 191 -9.88 -11.33 -12.80
C ASN A 191 -10.27 -10.01 -13.52
N GLN A 192 -10.76 -9.03 -12.76
CA GLN A 192 -11.12 -7.71 -13.29
C GLN A 192 -9.93 -6.73 -13.44
N GLU A 193 -8.73 -7.08 -12.95
CA GLU A 193 -7.55 -6.20 -12.93
C GLU A 193 -7.26 -5.53 -14.29
N PRO A 194 -7.30 -6.24 -15.45
CA PRO A 194 -7.07 -5.64 -16.77
C PRO A 194 -8.13 -4.63 -17.23
N TRP A 195 -9.29 -4.58 -16.55
CA TRP A 195 -10.38 -3.65 -16.84
C TRP A 195 -10.40 -2.45 -15.87
N VAL A 196 -9.58 -2.50 -14.82
CA VAL A 196 -9.44 -1.45 -13.81
C VAL A 196 -8.18 -0.61 -14.07
N TYR A 197 -7.09 -1.26 -14.47
CA TYR A 197 -5.80 -0.60 -14.75
C TYR A 197 -5.41 -0.77 -16.22
N GLU A 198 -4.91 0.31 -16.82
CA GLU A 198 -4.22 0.24 -18.11
C GLU A 198 -2.81 -0.34 -17.95
N ASN A 199 -2.37 -1.11 -18.94
CA ASN A 199 -1.04 -1.75 -18.97
C ASN A 199 0.08 -0.75 -19.28
#